data_AF-X6LGN5-F1
#
_entry.id   AF-X6LGN5-F1
#
_cell.length_a   1.000
_cell.length_b   1.000
_cell.length_c   1.000
_cell.angle_alpha   90.00
_cell.angle_beta   90.00
_cell.angle_gamma   90.00
#
_symmetry.space_group_name_H-M   'P 1'
#
loop_
_entity.id
_entity.type
_entity.pdbx_description
1 polymer ?
#
loop_
_entity_poly.entity_id
_entity_poly.type
_entity_poly.pdbx_seq_one_letter_code
_entity_poly.pdbx_strand_id
1 'polypeptide(L)'
;MVKHFCAFEKGVAVGMLVGGASIRSVAKKFNNSKKKIWIGRSEKIPLRVQRKIVRWLVSVKCETAKDVKKELDDDGEIKVSYETVTRTLKRNGLIAVTKKKKPDLDDIHIKARLEFANLYKYWTVDDCKKVIFSDETKINLRGSDGIKYVWKKPNQDLGDSCIIKDLCLVEEVS
;
A
#
# COMPACT_ATOMS: atom_id res chain seq x y z
N MET A 1 -25.69 13.03 -25.80
CA MET A 1 -26.08 13.87 -26.95
C MET A 1 -25.47 15.25 -26.75
N VAL A 2 -24.37 15.54 -27.43
CA VAL A 2 -23.72 16.87 -27.40
C VAL A 2 -24.56 17.77 -28.29
N LYS A 3 -25.04 18.91 -27.78
CA LYS A 3 -25.75 19.90 -28.60
C LYS A 3 -24.73 20.55 -29.54
N HIS A 4 -24.91 20.39 -30.84
CA HIS A 4 -24.10 21.09 -31.83
C HIS A 4 -24.67 22.50 -32.07
N PHE A 5 -23.89 23.52 -31.73
CA PHE A 5 -24.24 24.91 -31.97
C PHE A 5 -23.99 25.29 -33.43
N CYS A 6 -24.95 25.98 -34.06
CA CYS A 6 -24.78 26.51 -35.41
C CYS A 6 -23.90 27.77 -35.41
N ALA A 7 -23.42 28.19 -36.59
CA ALA A 7 -22.57 29.38 -36.72
C ALA A 7 -23.24 30.65 -36.18
N PHE A 8 -24.55 30.79 -36.37
CA PHE A 8 -25.34 31.91 -35.87
C PHE A 8 -25.40 31.96 -34.34
N GLU A 9 -25.72 30.83 -33.69
CA GLU A 9 -25.78 30.75 -32.23
C GLU A 9 -24.42 31.04 -31.58
N LYS A 10 -23.32 30.60 -32.21
CA LYS A 10 -21.97 30.95 -31.79
C LYS A 10 -21.72 32.47 -31.89
N GLY A 11 -22.14 33.10 -32.98
CA GLY A 11 -22.05 34.55 -33.16
C GLY A 11 -22.83 35.33 -32.09
N VAL A 12 -24.05 34.91 -31.79
CA VAL A 12 -24.89 35.51 -30.73
C VAL A 12 -24.24 35.33 -29.34
N ALA A 13 -23.63 34.16 -29.07
CA ALA A 13 -22.92 33.93 -27.82
C ALA A 13 -21.70 34.85 -27.67
N VAL A 14 -20.92 35.03 -28.74
CA VAL A 14 -19.77 35.94 -28.76
C VAL A 14 -20.21 37.39 -28.53
N GLY A 15 -21.24 37.86 -29.23
CA GLY A 15 -21.76 39.22 -29.06
C GLY A 15 -22.22 39.51 -27.62
N MET A 16 -22.86 38.54 -26.96
CA MET A 16 -23.23 38.67 -25.55
C MET A 16 -22.01 38.75 -24.62
N LEU A 17 -20.98 37.93 -24.85
CA LEU A 17 -19.77 37.95 -24.04
C LEU A 17 -19.01 39.28 -24.19
N VAL A 18 -18.89 39.78 -25.43
CA VAL A 18 -18.28 41.08 -25.72
C VAL A 18 -19.09 42.24 -25.10
N GLY A 19 -20.42 42.12 -25.06
CA GLY A 19 -21.31 43.05 -24.36
C GLY A 19 -21.33 42.93 -22.83
N GLY A 20 -20.39 42.19 -22.23
CA GLY A 20 -20.23 42.07 -20.78
C GLY A 20 -21.14 41.05 -20.10
N ALA A 21 -21.88 40.23 -20.85
CA ALA A 21 -22.71 39.19 -20.25
C ALA A 21 -21.85 38.05 -19.67
N SER A 22 -22.23 37.56 -18.49
CA SER A 22 -21.54 36.42 -17.87
C SER A 22 -21.73 35.12 -18.67
N ILE A 23 -20.73 34.24 -18.63
CA ILE A 23 -20.79 32.89 -19.24
C ILE A 23 -22.02 32.11 -18.76
N ARG A 24 -22.43 32.30 -17.50
CA ARG A 24 -23.61 31.64 -16.92
C ARG A 24 -24.92 32.15 -17.53
N SER A 25 -25.01 33.46 -17.80
CA SER A 25 -26.15 34.08 -18.48
C SER A 25 -26.26 33.61 -19.93
N VAL A 26 -25.13 33.54 -20.65
CA VAL A 26 -25.06 32.99 -22.01
C VAL A 26 -25.49 31.51 -22.02
N ALA A 27 -24.95 30.69 -21.11
CA ALA A 27 -25.31 29.27 -21.00
C ALA A 27 -26.80 29.05 -20.68
N LYS A 28 -27.40 29.93 -19.86
CA LYS A 28 -28.84 29.90 -19.55
C LYS A 28 -29.68 30.22 -20.78
N LYS A 29 -29.30 31.23 -21.59
CA LYS A 29 -30.01 31.60 -22.83
C LYS A 29 -30.09 30.45 -23.82
N PHE A 30 -29.02 29.68 -23.94
CA PHE A 30 -28.94 28.55 -24.87
C PHE A 30 -29.40 27.21 -24.27
N ASN A 31 -30.01 27.22 -23.07
CA ASN A 31 -30.38 26.00 -22.33
C ASN A 31 -29.23 24.96 -22.32
N ASN A 32 -28.01 25.47 -22.16
CA ASN A 32 -26.76 24.71 -22.11
C ASN A 32 -26.08 24.88 -20.75
N SER A 33 -26.88 25.07 -19.70
CA SER A 33 -26.42 24.97 -18.33
C SER A 33 -25.83 23.59 -18.09
N LYS A 34 -24.68 23.51 -17.41
CA LYS A 34 -24.07 22.22 -17.01
C LYS A 34 -25.13 21.37 -16.31
N LYS A 35 -25.50 20.22 -16.90
CA LYS A 35 -26.35 19.25 -16.21
C LYS A 35 -25.63 18.80 -14.94
N LYS A 36 -26.35 18.69 -13.82
CA LYS A 36 -25.81 18.10 -12.60
C LYS A 36 -25.39 16.67 -12.93
N ILE A 37 -24.10 16.38 -12.88
CA ILE A 37 -23.62 15.01 -12.97
C ILE A 37 -24.08 14.33 -11.67
N TRP A 38 -24.89 13.27 -11.80
CA TRP A 38 -25.24 12.42 -10.67
C TRP A 38 -24.02 11.59 -10.30
N ILE A 39 -23.19 12.13 -9.41
CA ILE A 39 -22.05 11.42 -8.83
C ILE A 39 -22.63 10.51 -7.74
N GLY A 40 -23.11 9.33 -8.17
CA GLY A 40 -23.90 8.34 -7.43
C GLY A 40 -24.02 8.48 -5.89
N ARG A 41 -23.65 7.42 -5.16
CA ARG A 41 -23.66 7.44 -3.69
C ARG A 41 -22.33 7.99 -3.19
N SER A 42 -22.37 8.91 -2.23
CA SER A 42 -21.17 9.40 -1.56
C SER A 42 -20.40 8.27 -0.88
N GLU A 43 -19.07 8.35 -0.91
CA GLU A 43 -18.22 7.36 -0.27
C GLU A 43 -18.41 7.38 1.25
N LYS A 44 -18.38 6.20 1.88
CA LYS A 44 -18.48 6.07 3.34
C LYS A 44 -17.27 6.67 4.06
N ILE A 45 -16.09 6.62 3.43
CA ILE A 45 -14.85 7.19 3.96
C ILE A 45 -14.53 8.46 3.16
N PRO A 46 -14.64 9.65 3.75
CA PRO A 46 -14.33 10.90 3.06
C PRO A 46 -12.82 11.05 2.84
N LEU A 47 -12.44 11.87 1.85
CA LEU A 47 -11.04 12.10 1.45
C LEU A 47 -10.12 12.47 2.62
N ARG A 48 -10.61 13.24 3.60
CA ARG A 48 -9.85 13.59 4.82
C ARG A 48 -9.40 12.36 5.58
N VAL A 49 -10.32 11.41 5.79
CA VAL A 49 -10.03 10.17 6.52
C VAL A 49 -9.18 9.23 5.66
N GLN A 50 -9.39 9.19 4.34
CA GLN A 50 -8.50 8.43 3.45
C GLN A 50 -7.04 8.90 3.55
N ARG A 51 -6.81 10.22 3.54
CA ARG A 51 -5.46 10.78 3.73
C ARG A 51 -4.87 10.44 5.10
N LYS A 52 -5.69 10.41 6.15
CA LYS A 52 -5.30 9.99 7.51
C LYS A 52 -4.84 8.53 7.52
N ILE A 53 -5.63 7.63 6.91
CA ILE A 53 -5.31 6.20 6.78
C ILE A 53 -3.99 6.00 6.05
N VAL A 54 -3.79 6.66 4.90
CA VAL A 54 -2.54 6.57 4.14
C VAL A 54 -1.36 7.05 4.98
N ARG A 55 -1.53 8.11 5.77
CA ARG A 55 -0.48 8.61 6.67
C ARG A 55 -0.12 7.60 7.75
N TRP A 56 -1.11 6.95 8.38
CA TRP A 56 -0.86 5.91 9.40
C TRP A 56 -0.08 4.72 8.86
N LEU A 57 -0.35 4.30 7.62
CA LEU A 57 0.41 3.23 6.97
C LEU A 57 1.85 3.66 6.66
N VAL A 58 2.05 4.90 6.19
CA VAL A 58 3.39 5.43 5.90
C VAL A 58 4.22 5.60 7.17
N SER A 59 3.59 6.01 8.28
CA SER A 59 4.25 6.13 9.59
C SER A 59 4.37 4.81 10.34
N VAL A 60 4.00 3.68 9.71
CA VAL A 60 4.02 2.32 10.31
C VAL A 60 3.21 2.22 11.61
N LYS A 61 2.21 3.11 11.80
CA LYS A 61 1.28 3.02 12.95
C LYS A 61 0.30 1.86 12.77
N CYS A 62 -0.10 1.62 11.53
CA CYS A 62 -0.92 0.48 11.14
C CYS A 62 -0.20 -0.25 10.02
N GLU A 63 -0.27 -1.59 10.01
CA GLU A 63 0.33 -2.40 8.94
C GLU A 63 -0.75 -3.15 8.17
N THR A 64 -1.80 -3.59 8.87
CA THR A 64 -2.89 -4.39 8.33
C THR A 64 -4.16 -3.55 8.17
N ALA A 65 -5.01 -3.93 7.22
CA ALA A 65 -6.35 -3.36 7.09
C ALA A 65 -7.23 -3.59 8.35
N LYS A 66 -6.93 -4.63 9.14
CA LYS A 66 -7.58 -4.87 10.44
C LYS A 66 -7.20 -3.80 11.47
N ASP A 67 -5.92 -3.45 11.53
CA ASP A 67 -5.40 -2.42 12.44
C ASP A 67 -6.01 -1.06 12.07
N VAL A 68 -6.04 -0.74 10.77
CA VAL A 68 -6.70 0.47 10.27
C VAL A 68 -8.18 0.51 10.67
N LYS A 69 -8.89 -0.62 10.53
CA LYS A 69 -10.29 -0.68 10.93
C LYS A 69 -10.45 -0.46 12.43
N LYS A 70 -9.61 -1.11 13.25
CA LYS A 70 -9.62 -0.94 14.71
C LYS A 70 -9.39 0.51 15.09
N GLU A 71 -8.40 1.16 14.50
CA GLU A 71 -8.11 2.58 14.76
C GLU A 71 -9.27 3.50 14.36
N LEU A 72 -9.96 3.20 13.26
CA LEU A 72 -11.15 3.95 12.84
C LEU A 72 -12.34 3.74 13.78
N ASP A 73 -12.49 2.53 14.31
CA ASP A 73 -13.52 2.20 15.31
C ASP A 73 -13.20 2.88 16.65
N ASP A 74 -11.92 2.93 17.06
CA ASP A 74 -11.43 3.55 18.30
C ASP A 74 -11.53 5.09 18.27
N ASP A 75 -11.22 5.72 17.12
CA ASP A 75 -11.37 7.16 16.92
C ASP A 75 -12.85 7.61 16.94
N GLY A 76 -13.81 6.66 16.86
CA GLY A 76 -15.24 6.93 16.86
C GLY A 76 -15.77 7.75 15.66
N GLU A 77 -14.89 8.10 14.72
CA GLU A 77 -15.18 9.03 13.62
C GLU A 77 -16.09 8.37 12.57
N ILE A 78 -15.87 7.09 12.23
CA ILE A 78 -16.63 6.36 11.20
C ILE A 78 -16.62 4.84 11.43
N LYS A 79 -17.80 4.25 11.59
CA LYS A 79 -17.96 2.78 11.61
C LYS A 79 -17.95 2.19 10.20
N VAL A 80 -16.92 1.41 9.86
CA VAL A 80 -16.75 0.82 8.53
C VAL A 80 -16.49 -0.68 8.56
N SER A 81 -16.91 -1.38 7.51
CA SER A 81 -16.56 -2.79 7.34
C SER A 81 -15.10 -2.93 6.90
N TYR A 82 -14.48 -4.06 7.25
CA TYR A 82 -13.14 -4.43 6.77
C TYR A 82 -13.00 -4.29 5.26
N GLU A 83 -14.03 -4.72 4.53
CA GLU A 83 -14.08 -4.66 3.07
C GLU A 83 -14.13 -3.22 2.53
N THR A 84 -14.72 -2.28 3.28
CA THR A 84 -14.70 -0.85 2.92
C THR A 84 -13.29 -0.30 3.07
N VAL A 85 -12.55 -0.71 4.11
CA VAL A 85 -11.16 -0.31 4.32
C VAL A 85 -10.28 -0.85 3.20
N THR A 86 -10.33 -2.15 2.89
CA THR A 86 -9.51 -2.75 1.83
C THR A 86 -9.73 -2.11 0.45
N ARG A 87 -11.00 -1.83 0.09
CA ARG A 87 -11.33 -1.12 -1.16
C ARG A 87 -10.77 0.29 -1.18
N THR A 88 -10.82 0.99 -0.05
CA THR A 88 -10.26 2.34 0.10
C THR A 88 -8.75 2.32 -0.07
N LEU A 89 -8.06 1.35 0.55
CA LEU A 89 -6.61 1.19 0.38
C LEU A 89 -6.21 0.95 -1.08
N LYS A 90 -6.91 0.01 -1.76
CA LYS A 90 -6.69 -0.25 -3.19
C LYS A 90 -6.95 0.98 -4.06
N ARG A 91 -8.02 1.73 -3.80
CA ARG A 91 -8.34 2.97 -4.54
C ARG A 91 -7.27 4.05 -4.36
N ASN A 92 -6.63 4.09 -3.19
CA ASN A 92 -5.49 4.98 -2.91
C ASN A 92 -4.16 4.46 -3.49
N GLY A 93 -4.21 3.41 -4.33
CA GLY A 93 -3.03 2.87 -5.01
C GLY A 93 -2.12 2.05 -4.09
N LEU A 94 -2.59 1.58 -2.95
CA LEU A 94 -1.82 0.72 -2.06
C LEU A 94 -1.98 -0.75 -2.44
N ILE A 95 -0.89 -1.50 -2.28
CA ILE A 95 -0.83 -2.93 -2.56
C ILE A 95 -0.63 -3.71 -1.26
N ALA A 96 -1.31 -4.85 -1.16
CA ALA A 96 -1.07 -5.81 -0.09
C ALA A 96 0.12 -6.69 -0.46
N VAL A 97 1.10 -6.79 0.43
CA VAL A 97 2.34 -7.53 0.22
C VAL A 97 2.60 -8.43 1.42
N THR A 98 3.12 -9.62 1.16
CA THR A 98 3.52 -10.56 2.21
C THR A 98 4.81 -10.11 2.88
N LYS A 99 4.86 -10.12 4.22
CA LYS A 99 6.12 -9.88 4.94
C LYS A 99 7.08 -11.03 4.70
N LYS A 100 8.35 -10.71 4.43
CA LYS A 100 9.41 -11.72 4.31
C LYS A 100 10.02 -11.98 5.68
N LYS A 101 10.20 -13.25 6.01
CA LYS A 101 10.94 -13.66 7.20
C LYS A 101 12.43 -13.55 6.93
N LYS A 102 13.17 -12.89 7.81
CA LYS A 102 14.63 -12.82 7.75
C LYS A 102 15.18 -12.94 9.17
N PRO A 103 16.24 -13.74 9.40
CA PRO A 103 16.93 -13.72 10.67
C PRO A 103 17.48 -12.33 10.93
N ASP A 104 17.29 -11.82 12.15
CA ASP A 104 17.97 -10.61 12.58
C ASP A 104 19.46 -10.95 12.80
N LEU A 105 20.34 -10.28 12.04
CA LEU A 105 21.77 -10.53 12.08
C LEU A 105 22.45 -9.35 12.75
N ASP A 106 23.02 -9.61 13.92
CA ASP A 106 23.95 -8.68 14.56
C ASP A 106 25.26 -8.60 13.77
N ASP A 107 25.99 -7.51 13.96
CA ASP A 107 27.29 -7.27 13.31
C ASP A 107 28.29 -8.40 13.59
N ILE A 108 28.19 -9.04 14.77
CA ILE A 108 29.00 -10.20 15.15
C ILE A 108 28.69 -11.38 14.23
N HIS A 109 27.42 -11.71 14.04
CA HIS A 109 26.99 -12.80 13.15
C HIS A 109 27.40 -12.54 11.70
N ILE A 110 27.32 -11.28 11.24
CA ILE A 110 27.73 -10.90 9.89
C ILE A 110 29.22 -11.15 9.69
N LYS A 111 30.07 -10.73 10.66
CA LYS A 111 31.52 -10.95 10.61
C LYS A 111 31.86 -12.44 10.62
N ALA A 112 31.32 -13.20 11.56
CA ALA A 112 31.58 -14.63 11.66
C ALA A 112 31.19 -15.39 10.38
N ARG A 113 30.03 -15.07 9.79
CA ARG A 113 29.59 -15.66 8.52
C ARG A 113 30.50 -15.26 7.35
N LEU A 114 30.98 -14.02 7.32
CA LEU A 114 31.90 -13.55 6.28
C LEU A 114 33.26 -14.25 6.39
N GLU A 115 33.79 -14.40 7.60
CA GLU A 115 35.05 -15.12 7.86
C GLU A 115 34.93 -16.59 7.46
N PHE A 116 33.84 -17.26 7.86
CA PHE A 116 33.55 -18.63 7.44
C PHE A 116 33.50 -18.76 5.91
N ALA A 117 32.77 -17.88 5.23
CA ALA A 117 32.68 -17.89 3.77
C ALA A 117 34.05 -17.67 3.10
N ASN A 118 34.92 -16.83 3.67
CA ASN A 118 36.26 -16.59 3.15
C ASN A 118 37.19 -17.78 3.37
N LEU A 119 37.14 -18.42 4.54
CA LEU A 119 37.96 -19.61 4.86
C LEU A 119 37.70 -20.76 3.88
N TYR A 120 36.43 -20.95 3.52
CA TYR A 120 35.99 -22.06 2.67
C TYR A 120 35.76 -21.66 1.20
N LYS A 121 36.15 -20.44 0.81
CA LYS A 121 35.91 -19.89 -0.54
C LYS A 121 36.54 -20.72 -1.67
N TYR A 122 37.69 -21.35 -1.42
CA TYR A 122 38.45 -22.12 -2.41
C TYR A 122 38.31 -23.63 -2.23
N TRP A 123 37.31 -24.07 -1.46
CA TRP A 123 37.08 -25.50 -1.28
C TRP A 123 36.67 -26.20 -2.57
N THR A 124 37.25 -27.38 -2.76
CA THR A 124 36.93 -28.24 -3.91
C THR A 124 35.77 -29.18 -3.59
N VAL A 125 35.18 -29.77 -4.62
CA VAL A 125 34.08 -30.73 -4.47
C VAL A 125 34.49 -31.92 -3.58
N ASP A 126 35.75 -32.36 -3.65
CA ASP A 126 36.24 -33.48 -2.84
C ASP A 126 36.45 -33.12 -1.37
N ASP A 127 36.65 -31.84 -1.04
CA ASP A 127 36.69 -31.37 0.35
C ASP A 127 35.28 -31.29 0.93
N CYS A 128 34.31 -30.80 0.16
CA CYS A 128 32.90 -30.78 0.57
C CYS A 128 32.35 -32.18 0.88
N LYS A 129 32.79 -33.23 0.16
CA LYS A 129 32.37 -34.63 0.41
C LYS A 129 32.82 -35.17 1.76
N LYS A 130 33.85 -34.58 2.38
CA LYS A 130 34.36 -35.00 3.69
C LYS A 130 33.54 -34.43 4.85
N VAL A 131 32.67 -33.46 4.58
CA VAL A 131 31.86 -32.79 5.61
C VAL A 131 30.47 -33.38 5.67
N ILE A 132 30.04 -33.73 6.89
CA ILE A 132 28.67 -34.13 7.18
C ILE A 132 28.01 -32.98 7.92
N PHE A 133 26.90 -32.48 7.38
CA PHE A 133 26.09 -31.47 8.03
C PHE A 133 24.92 -32.13 8.77
N SER A 134 24.70 -31.73 10.02
CA SER A 134 23.48 -32.00 10.77
C SER A 134 22.75 -30.67 10.98
N ASP A 135 21.46 -30.63 10.68
CA ASP A 135 20.61 -29.46 10.91
C ASP A 135 19.33 -29.89 11.64
N GLU A 136 18.78 -28.97 12.41
CA GLU A 136 17.52 -29.18 13.12
C GLU A 136 16.39 -28.46 12.39
N THR A 137 15.27 -29.16 12.18
CA THR A 137 14.09 -28.56 11.56
C THR A 137 12.91 -28.56 12.52
N LYS A 138 12.28 -27.39 12.67
CA LYS A 138 11.08 -27.25 13.50
C LYS A 138 9.87 -27.88 12.78
N ILE A 139 9.29 -28.93 13.36
CA ILE A 139 8.03 -29.52 12.89
C ILE A 139 6.87 -29.04 13.78
N ASN A 140 5.99 -28.22 13.23
CA ASN A 140 4.83 -27.70 13.96
C ASN A 140 3.71 -28.76 14.04
N LEU A 141 3.45 -29.29 15.25
CA LEU A 141 2.35 -30.23 15.52
C LEU A 141 0.95 -29.60 15.42
N ARG A 142 0.84 -28.30 15.71
CA ARG A 142 -0.42 -27.55 15.66
C ARG A 142 -0.19 -26.14 15.13
N GLY A 143 -0.98 -25.78 14.11
CA GLY A 143 -0.96 -24.44 13.52
C GLY A 143 0.25 -24.20 12.61
N SER A 144 0.13 -23.18 11.77
CA SER A 144 1.25 -22.69 10.98
C SER A 144 1.75 -21.38 11.59
N ASP A 145 3.03 -21.06 11.41
CA ASP A 145 3.58 -19.77 11.83
C ASP A 145 2.91 -18.57 11.10
N GLY A 146 2.13 -18.86 10.05
CA GLY A 146 1.22 -17.93 9.40
C GLY A 146 1.89 -16.94 8.46
N ILE A 147 1.14 -16.52 7.43
CA ILE A 147 1.54 -15.45 6.52
C ILE A 147 1.05 -14.12 7.08
N LYS A 148 1.95 -13.16 7.29
CA LYS A 148 1.60 -11.78 7.64
C LYS A 148 1.61 -10.89 6.40
N TYR A 149 0.65 -9.98 6.33
CA TYR A 149 0.47 -9.05 5.21
C TYR A 149 0.66 -7.61 5.67
N VAL A 150 1.18 -6.76 4.79
CA VAL A 150 1.33 -5.31 4.97
C VAL A 150 0.78 -4.59 3.76
N TRP A 151 0.21 -3.41 3.98
CA TRP A 151 -0.14 -2.49 2.91
C TRP A 151 0.98 -1.47 2.67
N LYS A 152 1.47 -1.39 1.43
CA LYS A 152 2.49 -0.42 1.04
C LYS A 152 2.20 0.24 -0.30
N LYS A 153 2.92 1.31 -0.61
CA LYS A 153 2.90 1.90 -1.96
C LYS A 153 3.64 0.99 -2.95
N PRO A 154 3.21 0.95 -4.22
CA PRO A 154 3.95 0.26 -5.26
C PRO A 154 5.35 0.89 -5.38
N ASN A 155 6.35 0.05 -5.69
CA ASN A 155 7.75 0.45 -5.88
C ASN A 155 8.45 1.06 -4.66
N GLN A 156 7.86 0.96 -3.46
CA GLN A 156 8.60 1.24 -2.24
C GLN A 156 9.45 0.01 -1.87
N ASP A 157 10.72 0.22 -1.56
CA ASP A 157 11.63 -0.83 -1.12
C ASP A 157 11.06 -1.60 0.07
N LEU A 158 11.51 -2.84 0.23
CA LEU A 158 11.23 -3.65 1.41
C LEU A 158 12.04 -3.08 2.58
N GLY A 159 11.60 -1.95 3.12
CA GLY A 159 12.09 -1.45 4.39
C GLY A 159 11.74 -2.41 5.53
N ASP A 160 12.27 -2.12 6.73
CA ASP A 160 12.16 -3.00 7.90
C ASP A 160 10.72 -3.37 8.26
N SER A 161 9.74 -2.51 7.97
CA SER A 161 8.31 -2.77 8.18
C SER A 161 7.76 -3.94 7.35
N CYS A 162 8.42 -4.31 6.25
CA CYS A 162 8.06 -5.43 5.38
C CYS A 162 8.81 -6.74 5.74
N ILE A 163 9.67 -6.70 6.75
CA ILE A 163 10.47 -7.83 7.20
C ILE A 163 9.95 -8.28 8.57
N ILE A 164 9.70 -9.58 8.71
CA ILE A 164 9.56 -10.18 10.04
C ILE A 164 10.98 -10.55 10.44
N LYS A 165 11.50 -9.84 11.45
CA LYS A 165 12.69 -10.25 12.16
C LYS A 165 12.36 -11.52 12.92
N ASP A 166 12.79 -12.64 12.39
CA ASP A 166 12.77 -13.89 13.14
C ASP A 166 14.04 -13.92 13.99
N LEU A 167 13.91 -14.30 15.27
CA LEU A 167 15.09 -14.50 16.11
C LEU A 167 15.97 -15.56 15.46
N CYS A 168 17.25 -15.23 15.31
CA CYS A 168 18.26 -16.22 14.97
C CYS A 168 18.45 -17.07 16.24
N LEU A 169 17.78 -18.22 16.32
CA LEU A 169 18.15 -19.26 17.28
C LEU A 169 19.46 -19.88 16.77
N VAL A 170 20.58 -19.21 17.00
CA VAL A 170 21.89 -19.83 16.91
C VAL A 170 22.30 -20.02 18.35
N GLU A 171 21.96 -21.18 18.93
CA GLU A 171 22.69 -21.61 20.10
C GLU A 171 24.12 -21.90 19.62
N GLU A 172 25.09 -21.25 20.27
CA GLU A 172 26.51 -21.42 20.00
C GLU A 172 26.88 -22.89 20.25
N VAL A 173 27.14 -23.65 19.19
CA VAL A 173 27.82 -24.94 19.32
C VAL A 173 29.32 -24.66 19.22
N SER A 174 29.95 -24.57 20.39
CA SER A 174 31.40 -24.63 20.61
C SER A 174 31.93 -26.04 20.42
#